data_AF-A0A3B8HF29-F1
#
_entry.id   AF-A0A3B8HF29-F1
#
_cell.length_a   1.000
_cell.length_b   1.000
_cell.length_c   1.000
_cell.angle_alpha   90.00
_cell.angle_beta   90.00
_cell.angle_gamma   90.00
#
_symmetry.space_group_name_H-M   'P 1'
#
loop_
_entity.id
_entity.type
_entity.pdbx_description
1 polymer ?
#
loop_
_entity_poly.entity_id
_entity_poly.type
_entity_poly.pdbx_seq_one_letter_code
_entity_poly.pdbx_strand_id
1 'polypeptide(L)'
;MDHSGEMESLRRELPYHSMRDKRLKEAPPINWQAEWERFDAGNLFGFDANVLTPEQLATMRQREDELLDGNHAALHILTRLVDGLCGYPITPSTPIAEDFARAASNGVCNLFGHELMYFQPSDELSAIAAVEAMASQGGRYVDNSSSQGLVLKTKNLLSVAGKRLPVVMSIMAREVNKGSLSIHCGHTDFYAVRNTGWAQLVAGDNQELHDLLPIAFKVAEQRQIMMPCMVIGDGFIKSHALENIRLLSDAYLRYFVGPPNRLYQPNYELRSLFGTFTDTDLTMEGEIAQDMAYRFFKKAFIAAMDVANQILDTNLKVVECYRTEDADMVMVILGSGAGVVKDLADYYRQSRGWKVGVVRPILFNPPCYEELAYGVRNAKVITVLERAGKTHNQLLLADIEAALQISHRAGREGREEHRIYGRDDMPTLLHGVYGLGSKDFNKYDAAAVVENMQACLEGKRGQFHRDFYVGVEGPYSLRPQVLTDYPEREMGMTFVGIGAEGVKTALETAAYIYAADSGNGCKYVQ
;
A
#
# COMPACT_ATOMS: atom_id res chain seq x y z
N MET A 1 -30.83 -6.38 48.49
CA MET A 1 -31.75 -6.53 47.35
C MET A 1 -30.89 -6.93 46.17
N ASP A 2 -31.22 -8.04 45.54
CA ASP A 2 -30.43 -8.63 44.46
C ASP A 2 -30.72 -7.89 43.15
N HIS A 3 -29.96 -6.81 42.91
CA HIS A 3 -30.08 -5.97 41.72
C HIS A 3 -29.53 -6.64 40.45
N SER A 4 -29.02 -7.87 40.53
CA SER A 4 -28.47 -8.58 39.37
C SER A 4 -29.57 -8.96 38.37
N GLY A 5 -30.72 -9.44 38.86
CA GLY A 5 -31.86 -9.81 37.99
C GLY A 5 -32.53 -8.63 37.29
N GLU A 6 -32.60 -7.48 37.96
CA GLU A 6 -33.16 -6.23 37.41
C GLU A 6 -32.25 -5.62 36.34
N MET A 7 -30.93 -5.62 36.56
CA MET A 7 -29.99 -5.20 35.53
C MET A 7 -30.00 -6.13 34.31
N GLU A 8 -30.14 -7.44 34.53
CA GLU A 8 -30.22 -8.41 33.44
C GLU A 8 -31.50 -8.23 32.60
N SER A 9 -32.63 -7.89 33.24
CA SER A 9 -33.89 -7.62 32.52
C SER A 9 -33.81 -6.31 31.73
N LEU A 10 -33.30 -5.24 32.33
CA LEU A 10 -33.11 -3.94 31.66
C LEU A 10 -32.12 -4.04 30.50
N ARG A 11 -31.07 -4.88 30.61
CA ARG A 11 -30.14 -5.16 29.50
C ARG A 11 -30.86 -5.84 28.34
N ARG A 12 -31.72 -6.84 28.60
CA ARG A 12 -32.48 -7.56 27.55
C ARG A 12 -33.47 -6.68 26.79
N GLU A 13 -33.93 -5.59 27.40
CA GLU A 13 -34.82 -4.61 26.77
C GLU A 13 -34.08 -3.63 25.85
N LEU A 14 -32.74 -3.57 25.89
CA LEU A 14 -31.98 -2.71 24.99
C LEU A 14 -32.10 -3.19 23.54
N PRO A 15 -32.27 -2.28 22.56
CA PRO A 15 -32.43 -2.62 21.14
C PRO A 15 -31.34 -3.53 20.57
N TYR A 16 -30.12 -3.51 21.13
CA TYR A 16 -29.02 -4.33 20.64
C TYR A 16 -29.19 -5.83 20.95
N HIS A 17 -29.88 -6.20 22.04
CA HIS A 17 -30.09 -7.61 22.40
C HIS A 17 -31.13 -8.27 21.50
N SER A 18 -32.23 -7.57 21.20
CA SER A 18 -33.22 -8.03 20.24
C SER A 18 -32.64 -8.14 18.83
N MET A 19 -31.73 -7.23 18.44
CA MET A 19 -30.96 -7.36 17.19
C MET A 19 -29.98 -8.54 17.20
N ARG A 20 -29.29 -8.79 18.32
CA ARG A 20 -28.36 -9.93 18.45
C ARG A 20 -29.07 -11.28 18.33
N ASP A 21 -30.20 -11.45 19.01
CA ASP A 21 -30.98 -12.70 18.96
C ASP A 21 -31.62 -12.92 17.59
N LYS A 22 -32.02 -11.85 16.90
CA LYS A 22 -32.54 -11.92 15.54
C LYS A 22 -31.42 -12.27 14.54
N ARG A 23 -30.25 -11.63 14.65
CA ARG A 23 -29.06 -11.95 13.84
C ARG A 23 -28.55 -13.38 14.06
N LEU A 24 -28.57 -13.89 15.29
CA LEU A 24 -28.15 -15.28 15.58
C LEU A 24 -29.13 -16.33 15.01
N LYS A 25 -30.42 -16.00 14.92
CA LYS A 25 -31.44 -16.87 14.30
C LYS A 25 -31.41 -16.85 12.76
N GLU A 26 -30.96 -15.74 12.18
CA GLU A 26 -30.91 -15.53 10.73
C GLU A 26 -29.53 -15.86 10.12
N ALA A 27 -28.47 -15.99 10.93
CA ALA A 27 -27.15 -16.33 10.44
C ALA A 27 -27.09 -17.80 9.97
N PRO A 28 -26.78 -18.07 8.70
CA PRO A 28 -26.66 -19.44 8.21
C PRO A 28 -25.50 -20.17 8.92
N PRO A 29 -25.64 -21.49 9.17
CA PRO A 29 -24.58 -22.27 9.79
C PRO A 29 -23.30 -22.21 8.93
N ILE A 30 -22.16 -21.95 9.59
CA ILE A 30 -20.87 -21.85 8.91
C ILE A 30 -20.38 -23.26 8.56
N ASN A 31 -20.14 -23.52 7.27
CA ASN A 31 -19.47 -24.73 6.83
C ASN A 31 -17.95 -24.58 7.03
N TRP A 32 -17.46 -25.06 8.17
CA TRP A 32 -16.04 -24.94 8.55
C TRP A 32 -15.07 -25.60 7.56
N GLN A 33 -15.48 -26.65 6.85
CA GLN A 33 -14.64 -27.27 5.83
C GLN A 33 -14.52 -26.37 4.60
N ALA A 34 -15.63 -25.81 4.11
CA ALA A 34 -15.61 -24.86 3.00
C ALA A 34 -14.85 -23.57 3.36
N GLU A 35 -14.98 -23.08 4.60
CA GLU A 35 -14.17 -21.96 5.10
C GLU A 35 -12.68 -22.32 5.11
N TRP A 36 -12.33 -23.55 5.51
CA TRP A 36 -10.95 -24.02 5.52
C TRP A 36 -10.34 -24.02 4.12
N GLU A 37 -11.03 -24.61 3.16
CA GLU A 37 -10.58 -24.73 1.76
C GLU A 37 -10.49 -23.37 1.06
N ARG A 38 -11.38 -22.40 1.38
CA ARG A 38 -11.35 -21.05 0.78
C ARG A 38 -10.07 -20.28 1.05
N PHE A 39 -9.48 -20.47 2.23
CA PHE A 39 -8.30 -19.72 2.70
C PHE A 39 -7.00 -20.53 2.65
N ASP A 40 -6.99 -21.59 1.84
CA ASP A 40 -5.78 -22.33 1.54
C ASP A 40 -4.96 -21.58 0.47
N ALA A 41 -3.77 -21.13 0.84
CA ALA A 41 -2.83 -20.50 -0.08
C ALA A 41 -2.49 -21.38 -1.31
N GLY A 42 -2.57 -22.71 -1.21
CA GLY A 42 -2.36 -23.64 -2.33
C GLY A 42 -3.27 -23.34 -3.54
N ASN A 43 -4.51 -22.93 -3.28
CA ASN A 43 -5.48 -22.60 -4.33
C ASN A 43 -5.09 -21.33 -5.11
N LEU A 44 -4.35 -20.40 -4.50
CA LEU A 44 -3.84 -19.23 -5.21
C LEU A 44 -2.76 -19.62 -6.24
N PHE A 45 -1.87 -20.56 -5.88
CA PHE A 45 -0.78 -21.00 -6.76
C PHE A 45 -1.26 -21.89 -7.90
N GLY A 46 -2.35 -22.63 -7.69
CA GLY A 46 -2.94 -23.53 -8.69
C GLY A 46 -4.08 -22.90 -9.51
N PHE A 47 -4.33 -21.61 -9.37
CA PHE A 47 -5.45 -20.94 -10.04
C PHE A 47 -5.30 -20.99 -11.57
N ASP A 48 -6.38 -21.40 -12.24
CA ASP A 48 -6.53 -21.37 -13.69
C ASP A 48 -7.79 -20.57 -14.05
N ALA A 49 -7.61 -19.48 -14.79
CA ALA A 49 -8.71 -18.64 -15.25
C ALA A 49 -9.72 -19.38 -16.15
N ASN A 50 -9.35 -20.50 -16.78
CA ASN A 50 -10.25 -21.30 -17.61
C ASN A 50 -11.37 -21.99 -16.82
N VAL A 51 -11.26 -22.05 -15.48
CA VAL A 51 -12.32 -22.54 -14.60
C VAL A 51 -13.52 -21.57 -14.56
N LEU A 52 -13.30 -20.30 -14.91
CA LEU A 52 -14.34 -19.28 -14.98
C LEU A 52 -15.05 -19.32 -16.33
N THR A 53 -16.38 -19.22 -16.31
CA THR A 53 -17.13 -19.03 -17.55
C THR A 53 -16.82 -17.65 -18.17
N PRO A 54 -16.90 -17.51 -19.50
CA PRO A 54 -16.71 -16.22 -20.15
C PRO A 54 -17.63 -15.12 -19.62
N GLU A 55 -18.86 -15.46 -19.23
CA GLU A 55 -19.84 -14.53 -18.66
C GLU A 55 -19.45 -14.05 -17.26
N GLN A 56 -18.97 -14.94 -16.39
CA GLN A 56 -18.43 -14.57 -15.08
C GLN A 56 -17.23 -13.64 -15.22
N LEU A 57 -16.29 -13.99 -16.12
CA LEU A 57 -15.10 -13.19 -16.38
C LEU A 57 -15.47 -11.81 -16.93
N ALA A 58 -16.40 -11.75 -17.90
CA ALA A 58 -16.89 -10.49 -18.45
C ALA A 58 -17.53 -9.61 -17.37
N THR A 59 -18.33 -10.20 -16.49
CA THR A 59 -18.98 -9.48 -15.37
C THR A 59 -17.95 -8.94 -14.38
N MET A 60 -16.93 -9.73 -14.03
CA MET A 60 -15.85 -9.28 -13.15
C MET A 60 -15.00 -8.17 -13.78
N ARG A 61 -14.85 -8.16 -15.11
CA ARG A 61 -14.10 -7.16 -15.87
C ARG A 61 -14.87 -5.86 -16.13
N GLN A 62 -16.16 -5.79 -15.78
CA GLN A 62 -16.91 -4.53 -15.86
C GLN A 62 -16.30 -3.53 -14.86
N ARG A 63 -15.66 -2.49 -15.39
CA ARG A 63 -15.08 -1.42 -14.58
C ARG A 63 -15.63 -0.09 -15.05
N GLU A 64 -15.99 0.74 -14.09
CA GLU A 64 -16.49 2.09 -14.32
C GLU A 64 -15.32 3.07 -14.23
N ASP A 65 -15.15 3.92 -15.25
CA ASP A 65 -14.17 4.99 -15.22
C ASP A 65 -14.72 6.12 -14.33
N GLU A 66 -14.01 6.46 -13.27
CA GLU A 66 -14.40 7.46 -12.27
C GLU A 66 -13.22 8.36 -11.91
N LEU A 67 -13.52 9.58 -11.44
CA LEU A 67 -12.51 10.55 -11.03
C LEU A 67 -12.47 10.64 -9.49
N LEU A 68 -11.51 9.96 -8.87
CA LEU A 68 -11.38 9.87 -7.41
C LEU A 68 -9.98 10.24 -6.94
N ASP A 69 -9.91 10.84 -5.75
CA ASP A 69 -8.65 10.96 -5.02
C ASP A 69 -8.32 9.64 -4.29
N GLY A 70 -7.10 9.53 -3.76
CA GLY A 70 -6.64 8.32 -3.09
C GLY A 70 -7.46 7.97 -1.83
N ASN A 71 -8.03 8.94 -1.12
CA ASN A 71 -8.88 8.65 0.04
C ASN A 71 -10.20 8.01 -0.40
N HIS A 72 -10.86 8.55 -1.42
CA HIS A 72 -12.12 8.04 -1.95
C HIS A 72 -11.93 6.71 -2.70
N ALA A 73 -10.79 6.54 -3.37
CA ALA A 73 -10.38 5.26 -3.96
C ALA A 73 -10.26 4.16 -2.88
N ALA A 74 -9.65 4.47 -1.73
CA ALA A 74 -9.61 3.53 -0.61
C ALA A 74 -11.02 3.28 -0.03
N LEU A 75 -11.79 4.34 0.21
CA LEU A 75 -13.15 4.26 0.76
C LEU A 75 -14.07 3.36 -0.09
N HIS A 76 -13.96 3.44 -1.42
CA HIS A 76 -14.71 2.60 -2.35
C HIS A 76 -14.54 1.11 -2.03
N ILE A 77 -13.31 0.65 -1.79
CA ILE A 77 -13.06 -0.75 -1.42
C ILE A 77 -13.48 -1.06 0.01
N LEU A 78 -13.14 -0.18 0.96
CA LEU A 78 -13.39 -0.44 2.38
C LEU A 78 -14.89 -0.62 2.65
N THR A 79 -15.74 0.26 2.13
CA THR A 79 -17.21 0.18 2.29
C THR A 79 -17.82 -1.09 1.68
N ARG A 80 -17.15 -1.73 0.72
CA ARG A 80 -17.61 -2.96 0.06
C ARG A 80 -17.17 -4.24 0.78
N LEU A 81 -16.00 -4.23 1.42
CA LEU A 81 -15.38 -5.45 1.90
C LEU A 81 -15.49 -5.69 3.42
N VAL A 82 -15.58 -4.63 4.24
CA VAL A 82 -15.31 -4.70 5.68
C VAL A 82 -16.59 -4.72 6.51
N ASP A 83 -16.53 -5.27 7.72
CA ASP A 83 -17.61 -5.22 8.72
C ASP A 83 -17.65 -3.85 9.42
N GLY A 84 -16.51 -3.16 9.51
CA GLY A 84 -16.44 -1.81 10.05
C GLY A 84 -15.05 -1.18 10.03
N LEU A 85 -15.01 0.11 10.33
CA LEU A 85 -13.81 0.92 10.48
C LEU A 85 -13.75 1.49 11.90
N CYS A 86 -12.62 1.31 12.57
CA CYS A 86 -12.33 1.98 13.83
C CYS A 86 -11.06 2.78 13.68
N GLY A 87 -11.20 4.10 13.69
CA GLY A 87 -10.14 5.03 13.34
C GLY A 87 -10.22 6.32 14.17
N TYR A 88 -9.14 7.10 14.12
CA TYR A 88 -9.09 8.42 14.73
C TYR A 88 -8.60 9.42 13.67
N PRO A 89 -9.24 10.60 13.55
CA PRO A 89 -8.96 11.51 12.45
C PRO A 89 -7.56 12.11 12.54
N ILE A 90 -6.75 11.87 11.51
CA ILE A 90 -5.45 12.50 11.33
C ILE A 90 -5.20 12.82 9.86
N THR A 91 -4.91 14.08 9.56
CA THR A 91 -4.59 14.55 8.22
C THR A 91 -3.34 13.84 7.68
N PRO A 92 -3.31 13.39 6.42
CA PRO A 92 -4.32 13.55 5.36
C PRO A 92 -5.27 12.37 5.15
N SER A 93 -5.39 11.46 6.12
CA SER A 93 -6.30 10.29 6.05
C SER A 93 -7.71 10.54 6.62
N THR A 94 -7.96 11.73 7.19
CA THR A 94 -9.25 12.11 7.79
C THR A 94 -10.47 11.86 6.88
N PRO A 95 -10.44 12.16 5.56
CA PRO A 95 -11.61 11.94 4.70
C PRO A 95 -12.12 10.48 4.70
N ILE A 96 -11.21 9.49 4.81
CA ILE A 96 -11.60 8.08 4.91
C ILE A 96 -12.49 7.84 6.14
N ALA A 97 -12.10 8.36 7.31
CA ALA A 97 -12.86 8.17 8.54
C ALA A 97 -14.21 8.91 8.50
N GLU A 98 -14.22 10.14 8.01
CA GLU A 98 -15.43 10.97 7.93
C GLU A 98 -16.49 10.37 6.99
N ASP A 99 -16.09 9.97 5.79
CA ASP A 99 -17.03 9.45 4.81
C ASP A 99 -17.41 7.99 5.05
N PHE A 100 -16.55 7.20 5.72
CA PHE A 100 -16.95 5.90 6.24
C PHE A 100 -17.99 6.05 7.36
N ALA A 101 -17.80 7.00 8.28
CA ALA A 101 -18.79 7.30 9.32
C ALA A 101 -20.13 7.73 8.72
N ARG A 102 -20.10 8.52 7.63
CA ARG A 102 -21.29 8.91 6.86
C ARG A 102 -21.97 7.69 6.22
N ALA A 103 -21.21 6.80 5.58
CA ALA A 103 -21.73 5.57 4.99
C ALA A 103 -22.40 4.67 6.04
N ALA A 104 -21.75 4.48 7.19
CA ALA A 104 -22.31 3.74 8.33
C ALA A 104 -23.61 4.38 8.84
N SER A 105 -23.63 5.71 9.04
CA SER A 105 -24.83 6.43 9.49
C SER A 105 -26.00 6.36 8.50
N ASN A 106 -25.71 6.17 7.21
CA ASN A 106 -26.71 6.01 6.16
C ASN A 106 -27.22 4.56 6.02
N GLY A 107 -26.77 3.63 6.86
CA GLY A 107 -27.18 2.23 6.84
C GLY A 107 -26.65 1.47 5.62
N VAL A 108 -25.50 1.89 5.05
CA VAL A 108 -24.86 1.17 3.95
C VAL A 108 -24.45 -0.23 4.43
N CYS A 109 -24.75 -1.24 3.61
CA CYS A 109 -24.29 -2.60 3.82
C CYS A 109 -23.12 -2.92 2.89
N ASN A 110 -22.17 -3.72 3.38
CA ASN A 110 -21.11 -4.27 2.55
C ASN A 110 -21.64 -5.34 1.58
N LEU A 111 -20.77 -5.85 0.69
CA LEU A 111 -21.15 -6.82 -0.36
C LEU A 111 -21.67 -8.17 0.17
N PHE A 112 -21.53 -8.41 1.47
CA PHE A 112 -21.90 -9.64 2.17
C PHE A 112 -23.13 -9.44 3.09
N GLY A 113 -23.79 -8.29 3.01
CA GLY A 113 -25.06 -8.02 3.70
C GLY A 113 -24.91 -7.55 5.15
N HIS A 114 -23.71 -7.14 5.58
CA HIS A 114 -23.51 -6.56 6.92
C HIS A 114 -23.54 -5.04 6.84
N GLU A 115 -24.35 -4.43 7.70
CA GLU A 115 -24.36 -2.98 7.93
C GLU A 115 -23.00 -2.53 8.47
N LEU A 116 -22.46 -1.46 7.89
CA LEU A 116 -21.14 -0.94 8.25
C LEU A 116 -21.13 -0.36 9.66
N MET A 117 -20.12 -0.71 10.46
CA MET A 117 -19.87 -0.11 11.76
C MET A 117 -18.76 0.95 11.67
N TYR A 118 -18.99 2.14 12.23
CA TYR A 118 -17.93 3.10 12.51
C TYR A 118 -17.78 3.33 14.02
N PHE A 119 -16.55 3.38 14.52
CA PHE A 119 -16.26 3.74 15.91
C PHE A 119 -15.03 4.65 16.00
N GLN A 120 -15.20 5.79 16.66
CA GLN A 120 -14.11 6.73 16.94
C GLN A 120 -13.76 6.69 18.45
N PRO A 121 -12.57 6.21 18.82
CA PRO A 121 -12.10 6.26 20.20
C PRO A 121 -11.40 7.59 20.53
N SER A 122 -10.73 7.66 21.68
CA SER A 122 -10.05 8.87 22.17
C SER A 122 -8.79 9.26 21.41
N ASP A 123 -8.10 8.30 20.80
CA ASP A 123 -6.80 8.45 20.14
C ASP A 123 -6.50 7.27 19.19
N GLU A 124 -5.41 7.37 18.43
CA GLU A 124 -4.97 6.36 17.48
C GLU A 124 -4.55 5.05 18.13
N LEU A 125 -3.98 5.07 19.34
CA LEU A 125 -3.62 3.84 20.06
C LEU A 125 -4.87 3.03 20.42
N SER A 126 -5.91 3.72 20.89
CA SER A 126 -7.20 3.15 21.24
C SER A 126 -7.93 2.64 19.99
N ALA A 127 -7.75 3.29 18.84
CA ALA A 127 -8.29 2.81 17.56
C ALA A 127 -7.73 1.45 17.16
N ILE A 128 -6.41 1.28 17.16
CA ILE A 128 -5.83 -0.02 16.80
C ILE A 128 -6.13 -1.10 17.85
N ALA A 129 -6.20 -0.74 19.13
CA ALA A 129 -6.56 -1.67 20.20
C ALA A 129 -8.02 -2.17 20.06
N ALA A 130 -8.94 -1.30 19.63
CA ALA A 130 -10.30 -1.69 19.33
C ALA A 130 -10.37 -2.58 18.08
N VAL A 131 -9.64 -2.25 17.00
CA VAL A 131 -9.55 -3.11 15.81
C VAL A 131 -8.97 -4.48 16.15
N GLU A 132 -7.93 -4.55 16.98
CA GLU A 132 -7.35 -5.79 17.49
C GLU A 132 -8.39 -6.66 18.22
N ALA A 133 -9.19 -6.04 19.11
CA ALA A 133 -10.25 -6.73 19.83
C ALA A 133 -11.34 -7.24 18.87
N MET A 134 -11.74 -6.43 17.91
CA MET A 134 -12.77 -6.77 16.92
C MET A 134 -12.31 -7.88 15.96
N ALA A 135 -11.06 -7.83 15.49
CA ALA A 135 -10.47 -8.87 14.65
C ALA A 135 -10.30 -10.18 15.42
N SER A 136 -10.03 -10.12 16.73
CA SER A 136 -10.01 -11.28 17.63
C SER A 136 -11.39 -11.93 17.83
N GLN A 137 -12.48 -11.32 17.31
CA GLN A 137 -13.81 -11.92 17.24
C GLN A 137 -14.17 -12.43 15.83
N GLY A 138 -13.20 -12.44 14.91
CA GLY A 138 -13.36 -12.99 13.56
C GLY A 138 -14.09 -12.08 12.57
N GLY A 139 -14.20 -10.77 12.82
CA GLY A 139 -14.70 -9.83 11.81
C GLY A 139 -13.59 -9.16 11.01
N ARG A 140 -13.94 -8.69 9.81
CA ARG A 140 -13.01 -7.92 8.96
C ARG A 140 -13.14 -6.45 9.29
N TYR A 141 -12.27 -5.97 10.19
CA TYR A 141 -12.25 -4.57 10.62
C TYR A 141 -10.97 -3.89 10.16
N VAL A 142 -11.07 -2.58 9.93
CA VAL A 142 -9.96 -1.78 9.40
C VAL A 142 -9.69 -0.55 10.25
N ASP A 143 -8.47 -0.05 10.07
CA ASP A 143 -8.00 1.21 10.63
C ASP A 143 -7.51 2.10 9.47
N ASN A 144 -7.48 3.41 9.69
CA ASN A 144 -6.86 4.38 8.80
C ASN A 144 -5.98 5.34 9.61
N SER A 145 -4.78 5.64 9.10
CA SER A 145 -3.86 6.51 9.85
C SER A 145 -2.81 7.20 8.98
N SER A 146 -1.99 8.03 9.61
CA SER A 146 -0.88 8.78 9.00
C SER A 146 0.11 9.22 10.09
N SER A 147 1.39 9.41 9.75
CA SER A 147 2.37 10.13 10.59
C SER A 147 2.39 9.69 12.07
N GLN A 148 2.21 10.65 12.99
CA GLN A 148 2.21 10.44 14.43
C GLN A 148 1.18 9.41 14.89
N GLY A 149 0.03 9.36 14.21
CA GLY A 149 -1.00 8.39 14.50
C GLY A 149 -0.52 6.96 14.31
N LEU A 150 0.21 6.70 13.21
CA LEU A 150 0.80 5.39 12.94
C LEU A 150 1.90 5.05 13.96
N VAL A 151 2.78 6.00 14.27
CA VAL A 151 3.86 5.79 15.25
C VAL A 151 3.30 5.54 16.66
N LEU A 152 2.22 6.21 17.05
CA LEU A 152 1.55 6.02 18.33
C LEU A 152 0.99 4.59 18.47
N LYS A 153 0.61 3.95 17.37
CA LYS A 153 0.09 2.56 17.33
C LYS A 153 1.15 1.49 17.52
N THR A 154 2.46 1.80 17.46
CA THR A 154 3.58 0.83 17.36
C THR A 154 3.47 -0.37 18.31
N LYS A 155 3.13 -0.14 19.60
CA LYS A 155 2.96 -1.21 20.59
C LYS A 155 1.88 -2.22 20.18
N ASN A 156 0.73 -1.72 19.73
CA ASN A 156 -0.39 -2.58 19.34
C ASN A 156 -0.18 -3.18 17.95
N LEU A 157 0.59 -2.54 17.06
CA LEU A 157 0.99 -3.17 15.79
C LEU A 157 1.71 -4.51 16.03
N LEU A 158 2.66 -4.53 16.98
CA LEU A 158 3.34 -5.76 17.42
C LEU A 158 2.35 -6.78 18.00
N SER A 159 1.35 -6.32 18.76
CA SER A 159 0.35 -7.19 19.36
C SER A 159 -0.59 -7.82 18.32
N VAL A 160 -1.03 -7.06 17.33
CA VAL A 160 -1.87 -7.52 16.21
C VAL A 160 -1.12 -8.57 15.38
N ALA A 161 0.13 -8.29 15.03
CA ALA A 161 0.99 -9.23 14.32
C ALA A 161 1.24 -10.49 15.16
N GLY A 162 1.57 -10.33 16.44
CA GLY A 162 1.83 -11.45 17.35
C GLY A 162 0.65 -12.38 17.57
N LYS A 163 -0.58 -11.84 17.54
CA LYS A 163 -1.82 -12.62 17.60
C LYS A 163 -2.23 -13.22 16.26
N ARG A 164 -1.48 -12.96 15.19
CA ARG A 164 -1.79 -13.40 13.83
C ARG A 164 -3.16 -12.91 13.35
N LEU A 165 -3.49 -11.65 13.61
CA LEU A 165 -4.77 -11.08 13.21
C LEU A 165 -4.68 -10.51 11.77
N PRO A 166 -5.61 -10.87 10.85
CA PRO A 166 -5.56 -10.47 9.45
C PRO A 166 -6.15 -9.06 9.25
N VAL A 167 -5.59 -8.07 9.94
CA VAL A 167 -6.04 -6.67 9.88
C VAL A 167 -5.39 -5.98 8.67
N VAL A 168 -6.19 -5.22 7.92
CA VAL A 168 -5.68 -4.31 6.89
C VAL A 168 -5.84 -2.86 7.35
N MET A 169 -4.77 -2.09 7.24
CA MET A 169 -4.75 -0.67 7.56
C MET A 169 -4.46 0.16 6.31
N SER A 170 -5.27 1.18 6.07
CA SER A 170 -5.00 2.17 5.01
C SER A 170 -4.17 3.31 5.57
N ILE A 171 -3.06 3.65 4.90
CA ILE A 171 -2.15 4.71 5.34
C ILE A 171 -2.05 5.77 4.25
N MET A 172 -2.24 7.02 4.64
CA MET A 172 -1.83 8.15 3.80
C MET A 172 -0.50 8.70 4.34
N ALA A 173 0.60 8.26 3.72
CA ALA A 173 1.96 8.46 4.21
C ALA A 173 2.26 9.95 4.38
N ARG A 174 2.68 10.32 5.58
CA ARG A 174 2.92 11.69 6.00
C ARG A 174 4.18 11.74 6.86
N GLU A 175 4.95 12.81 6.69
CA GLU A 175 6.18 12.99 7.45
C GLU A 175 5.90 12.99 8.97
N VAL A 176 6.69 12.21 9.70
CA VAL A 176 6.70 12.23 11.17
C VAL A 176 7.38 13.52 11.62
N ASN A 177 6.65 14.35 12.36
CA ASN A 177 7.17 15.56 12.98
C ASN A 177 8.46 15.30 13.75
N LYS A 178 9.45 16.16 13.52
CA LYS A 178 10.77 16.14 14.17
C LYS A 178 10.97 17.48 14.88
N GLY A 179 11.82 18.35 14.33
CA GLY A 179 11.98 19.74 14.79
C GLY A 179 10.82 20.67 14.43
N SER A 180 9.98 20.27 13.47
CA SER A 180 8.77 20.98 13.07
C SER A 180 7.65 20.00 12.70
N LEU A 181 6.42 20.51 12.77
CA LEU A 181 5.22 19.83 12.27
C LEU A 181 5.18 19.91 10.74
N SER A 182 4.96 18.78 10.08
CA SER A 182 4.59 18.74 8.67
C SER A 182 3.31 17.93 8.52
N ILE A 183 2.32 18.47 7.81
CA ILE A 183 1.12 17.72 7.40
C ILE A 183 1.35 16.96 6.09
N HIS A 184 2.45 17.25 5.40
CA HIS A 184 2.70 16.83 4.05
C HIS A 184 3.42 15.48 3.95
N CYS A 185 3.51 14.95 2.72
CA CYS A 185 4.00 13.61 2.46
C CYS A 185 5.44 13.41 2.93
N GLY A 186 5.69 12.27 3.55
CA GLY A 186 7.00 11.72 3.86
C GLY A 186 6.83 10.24 4.13
N HIS A 187 7.89 9.44 3.97
CA HIS A 187 7.83 7.98 4.16
C HIS A 187 8.30 7.54 5.55
N THR A 188 8.58 8.51 6.44
CA THR A 188 9.16 8.22 7.75
C THR A 188 8.22 7.52 8.71
N ASP A 189 6.90 7.57 8.49
CA ASP A 189 5.90 6.96 9.34
C ASP A 189 5.85 5.43 9.19
N PHE A 190 5.60 4.93 7.99
CA PHE A 190 5.61 3.48 7.75
C PHE A 190 7.02 2.89 7.82
N TYR A 191 8.06 3.68 7.52
CA TYR A 191 9.46 3.30 7.81
C TYR A 191 9.70 3.07 9.31
N ALA A 192 9.09 3.88 10.20
CA ALA A 192 9.29 3.76 11.64
C ALA A 192 8.68 2.46 12.22
N VAL A 193 7.67 1.91 11.57
CA VAL A 193 6.95 0.69 12.02
C VAL A 193 7.24 -0.52 11.14
N ARG A 194 8.26 -0.47 10.28
CA ARG A 194 8.63 -1.54 9.34
C ARG A 194 8.83 -2.90 10.02
N ASN A 195 9.41 -2.93 11.22
CA ASN A 195 9.72 -4.17 11.95
C ASN A 195 8.61 -4.65 12.88
N THR A 196 7.36 -4.20 12.68
CA THR A 196 6.22 -4.58 13.53
C THR A 196 5.53 -5.88 13.10
N GLY A 197 6.02 -6.56 12.06
CA GLY A 197 5.42 -7.78 11.51
C GLY A 197 4.30 -7.55 10.50
N TRP A 198 4.08 -6.29 10.09
CA TRP A 198 3.08 -5.93 9.09
C TRP A 198 3.70 -5.91 7.68
N ALA A 199 3.02 -6.54 6.73
CA ALA A 199 3.35 -6.33 5.32
C ALA A 199 3.02 -4.88 4.93
N GLN A 200 3.83 -4.26 4.08
CA GLN A 200 3.66 -2.87 3.65
C GLN A 200 3.67 -2.80 2.14
N LEU A 201 2.52 -2.43 1.56
CA LEU A 201 2.35 -2.20 0.13
C LEU A 201 2.27 -0.70 -0.15
N VAL A 202 3.10 -0.18 -1.03
CA VAL A 202 3.21 1.26 -1.35
C VAL A 202 2.74 1.51 -2.78
N ALA A 203 1.61 2.20 -2.89
CA ALA A 203 0.98 2.53 -4.16
C ALA A 203 1.68 3.71 -4.88
N GLY A 204 1.79 3.62 -6.20
CA GLY A 204 2.31 4.66 -7.07
C GLY A 204 1.28 5.69 -7.51
N ASP A 205 0.00 5.33 -7.53
CA ASP A 205 -1.12 6.15 -7.98
C ASP A 205 -2.44 5.73 -7.30
N ASN A 206 -3.53 6.44 -7.60
CA ASN A 206 -4.83 6.16 -6.97
C ASN A 206 -5.45 4.84 -7.45
N GLN A 207 -5.20 4.44 -8.70
CA GLN A 207 -5.66 3.14 -9.24
C GLN A 207 -4.99 1.99 -8.50
N GLU A 208 -3.68 2.07 -8.29
CA GLU A 208 -2.95 1.02 -7.62
C GLU A 208 -3.29 0.97 -6.13
N LEU A 209 -3.50 2.12 -5.48
CA LEU A 209 -4.01 2.15 -4.10
C LEU A 209 -5.36 1.43 -3.97
N HIS A 210 -6.25 1.66 -4.94
CA HIS A 210 -7.54 0.99 -5.06
C HIS A 210 -7.38 -0.53 -5.25
N ASP A 211 -6.50 -0.96 -6.15
CA ASP A 211 -6.35 -2.37 -6.51
C ASP A 211 -5.56 -3.20 -5.48
N LEU A 212 -4.68 -2.56 -4.69
CA LEU A 212 -3.88 -3.24 -3.67
C LEU A 212 -4.66 -3.58 -2.39
N LEU A 213 -5.74 -2.85 -2.07
CA LEU A 213 -6.58 -3.15 -0.90
C LEU A 213 -7.20 -4.56 -0.95
N PRO A 214 -7.91 -4.99 -2.01
CA PRO A 214 -8.44 -6.35 -2.07
C PRO A 214 -7.33 -7.41 -2.10
N ILE A 215 -6.16 -7.12 -2.68
CA ILE A 215 -4.98 -7.99 -2.64
C ILE A 215 -4.51 -8.18 -1.19
N ALA A 216 -4.41 -7.10 -0.42
CA ALA A 216 -4.02 -7.14 0.98
C ALA A 216 -4.99 -7.97 1.82
N PHE A 217 -6.32 -7.79 1.66
CA PHE A 217 -7.31 -8.63 2.35
C PHE A 217 -7.18 -10.11 1.96
N LYS A 218 -7.07 -10.40 0.66
CA LYS A 218 -6.95 -11.77 0.17
C LYS A 218 -5.75 -12.48 0.78
N VAL A 219 -4.59 -11.81 0.85
CA VAL A 219 -3.35 -12.38 1.38
C VAL A 219 -3.36 -12.45 2.91
N ALA A 220 -3.76 -11.37 3.59
CA ALA A 220 -3.80 -11.32 5.06
C ALA A 220 -4.66 -12.44 5.65
N GLU A 221 -5.76 -12.77 4.98
CA GLU A 221 -6.73 -13.78 5.44
C GLU A 221 -6.37 -15.22 5.07
N GLN A 222 -5.27 -15.50 4.35
CA GLN A 222 -4.84 -16.89 4.11
C GLN A 222 -4.41 -17.56 5.42
N ARG A 223 -4.79 -18.82 5.64
CA ARG A 223 -4.56 -19.52 6.93
C ARG A 223 -3.08 -19.71 7.28
N GLN A 224 -2.25 -19.92 6.26
CA GLN A 224 -0.80 -20.02 6.40
C GLN A 224 -0.17 -18.69 6.83
N ILE A 225 -0.85 -17.58 6.56
CA ILE A 225 -0.38 -16.22 6.83
C ILE A 225 -1.06 -15.71 8.08
N MET A 226 -2.34 -15.31 8.01
CA MET A 226 -3.07 -14.70 9.13
C MET A 226 -2.21 -13.60 9.76
N MET A 227 -1.76 -12.65 8.96
CA MET A 227 -0.85 -11.58 9.40
C MET A 227 -1.31 -10.26 8.80
N PRO A 228 -1.05 -9.15 9.50
CA PRO A 228 -1.63 -7.88 9.13
C PRO A 228 -0.88 -7.18 8.00
N CYS A 229 -1.58 -6.32 7.26
CA CYS A 229 -1.07 -5.60 6.09
C CYS A 229 -1.38 -4.10 6.16
N MET A 230 -0.47 -3.27 5.65
CA MET A 230 -0.66 -1.85 5.41
C MET A 230 -0.70 -1.61 3.91
N VAL A 231 -1.72 -0.88 3.45
CA VAL A 231 -1.76 -0.35 2.08
C VAL A 231 -1.58 1.16 2.15
N ILE A 232 -0.52 1.63 1.53
CA ILE A 232 0.05 2.96 1.74
C ILE A 232 -0.07 3.76 0.44
N GLY A 233 -0.72 4.92 0.50
CA GLY A 233 -0.70 5.95 -0.54
C GLY A 233 0.05 7.19 -0.06
N ASP A 234 0.61 7.97 -0.98
CA ASP A 234 1.30 9.21 -0.62
C ASP A 234 0.31 10.31 -0.21
N GLY A 235 0.44 10.81 1.02
CA GLY A 235 -0.44 11.85 1.56
C GLY A 235 -0.38 13.16 0.77
N PHE A 236 -1.53 13.80 0.58
CA PHE A 236 -1.75 14.97 -0.29
C PHE A 236 -1.51 14.71 -1.77
N ILE A 237 -0.31 14.26 -2.16
CA ILE A 237 0.09 14.06 -3.56
C ILE A 237 -0.82 13.05 -4.27
N LYS A 238 -1.31 12.03 -3.54
CA LYS A 238 -2.29 11.07 -4.06
C LYS A 238 -3.59 11.11 -3.28
N SER A 239 -3.50 11.25 -1.96
CA SER A 239 -4.72 11.23 -1.13
C SER A 239 -5.71 12.38 -1.37
N HIS A 240 -5.28 13.48 -2.01
CA HIS A 240 -6.12 14.64 -2.35
C HIS A 240 -6.03 15.06 -3.83
N ALA A 241 -5.29 14.31 -4.65
CA ALA A 241 -5.20 14.56 -6.09
C ALA A 241 -6.21 13.66 -6.79
N LEU A 242 -7.07 14.25 -7.62
CA LEU A 242 -8.07 13.52 -8.39
C LEU A 242 -7.40 12.85 -9.59
N GLU A 243 -7.63 11.55 -9.78
CA GLU A 243 -7.11 10.81 -10.93
C GLU A 243 -8.22 9.96 -11.54
N ASN A 244 -8.19 9.79 -12.86
CA ASN A 244 -9.06 8.82 -13.52
C ASN A 244 -8.65 7.41 -13.09
N ILE A 245 -9.56 6.72 -12.43
CA ILE A 245 -9.41 5.32 -12.03
C ILE A 245 -10.57 4.49 -12.57
N ARG A 246 -10.35 3.19 -12.63
CA ARG A 246 -11.29 2.15 -13.00
C ARG A 246 -11.70 1.38 -11.77
N LEU A 247 -12.94 1.59 -11.34
CA LEU A 247 -13.49 0.92 -10.16
C LEU A 247 -13.60 -0.58 -10.38
N LEU A 248 -13.22 -1.35 -9.37
CA LEU A 248 -13.34 -2.81 -9.37
C LEU A 248 -14.81 -3.19 -9.17
N SER A 249 -15.31 -4.12 -10.00
CA SER A 249 -16.67 -4.60 -9.86
C SER A 249 -16.91 -5.32 -8.54
N ASP A 250 -18.13 -5.20 -8.03
CA ASP A 250 -18.61 -6.00 -6.90
C ASP A 250 -18.51 -7.51 -7.17
N ALA A 251 -18.68 -7.93 -8.43
CA ALA A 251 -18.55 -9.33 -8.83
C ALA A 251 -17.11 -9.83 -8.63
N TYR A 252 -16.12 -9.04 -9.04
CA TYR A 252 -14.72 -9.34 -8.79
C TYR A 252 -14.43 -9.39 -7.29
N LEU A 253 -14.84 -8.38 -6.53
CA LEU A 253 -14.58 -8.31 -5.09
C LEU A 253 -15.20 -9.49 -4.31
N ARG A 254 -16.44 -9.88 -4.66
CA ARG A 254 -17.10 -11.06 -4.08
C ARG A 254 -16.37 -12.36 -4.41
N TYR A 255 -15.88 -12.51 -5.63
CA TYR A 255 -15.18 -13.72 -6.06
C TYR A 255 -13.76 -13.79 -5.50
N PHE A 256 -12.98 -12.73 -5.69
CA PHE A 256 -11.56 -12.69 -5.40
C PHE A 256 -11.29 -12.69 -3.90
N VAL A 257 -11.90 -11.77 -3.16
CA VAL A 257 -11.70 -11.63 -1.71
C VAL A 257 -12.63 -12.57 -0.94
N GLY A 258 -13.92 -12.55 -1.26
CA GLY A 258 -14.94 -13.31 -0.54
C GLY A 258 -15.25 -12.75 0.86
N PRO A 259 -16.17 -13.39 1.60
CA PRO A 259 -16.55 -12.94 2.94
C PRO A 259 -15.40 -13.13 3.94
N PRO A 260 -15.43 -12.41 5.08
CA PRO A 260 -14.37 -12.41 6.09
C PRO A 260 -13.94 -13.81 6.55
N ASN A 261 -12.64 -13.99 6.82
CA ASN A 261 -12.14 -15.21 7.46
C ASN A 261 -12.60 -15.29 8.92
N ARG A 262 -13.48 -16.25 9.22
CA ARG A 262 -14.08 -16.45 10.53
C ARG A 262 -13.25 -17.33 11.49
N LEU A 263 -11.95 -17.54 11.24
CA LEU A 263 -11.10 -18.39 12.10
C LEU A 263 -11.16 -17.97 13.58
N TYR A 264 -11.11 -16.67 13.85
CA TYR A 264 -11.17 -16.12 15.22
C TYR A 264 -12.59 -15.91 15.74
N GLN A 265 -13.61 -16.36 15.00
CA GLN A 265 -14.99 -16.24 15.47
C GLN A 265 -15.16 -17.07 16.75
N PRO A 266 -15.64 -16.47 17.85
CA PRO A 266 -15.76 -17.19 19.11
C PRO A 266 -16.69 -18.38 18.98
N ASN A 267 -16.19 -19.55 19.37
CA ASN A 267 -17.02 -20.69 19.69
C ASN A 267 -17.12 -20.80 21.22
N TYR A 268 -18.30 -20.55 21.78
CA TYR A 268 -18.50 -20.55 23.23
C TYR A 268 -18.38 -21.96 23.85
N GLU A 269 -18.50 -23.01 23.05
CA GLU A 269 -18.23 -24.39 23.44
C GLU A 269 -16.73 -24.71 23.40
N LEU A 270 -15.98 -24.08 22.46
CA LEU A 270 -14.53 -24.20 22.30
C LEU A 270 -13.82 -22.88 22.63
N ARG A 271 -13.76 -22.57 23.93
CA ARG A 271 -13.14 -21.33 24.43
C ARG A 271 -11.65 -21.31 24.11
N SER A 272 -11.18 -20.19 23.55
CA SER A 272 -9.77 -19.94 23.24
C SER A 272 -9.29 -18.73 24.03
N LEU A 273 -8.03 -18.75 24.47
CA LEU A 273 -7.37 -17.63 25.15
C LEU A 273 -6.26 -17.09 24.25
N PHE A 274 -6.20 -15.77 24.08
CA PHE A 274 -5.20 -15.09 23.25
C PHE A 274 -4.37 -14.10 24.08
N GLY A 275 -3.10 -13.91 23.71
CA GLY A 275 -2.21 -12.95 24.37
C GLY A 275 -1.81 -13.35 25.79
N THR A 276 -1.60 -14.64 26.05
CA THR A 276 -1.12 -15.14 27.34
C THR A 276 0.30 -14.67 27.62
N PHE A 277 0.64 -14.60 28.91
CA PHE A 277 2.04 -14.55 29.33
C PHE A 277 2.73 -15.87 28.94
N THR A 278 3.89 -15.79 28.30
CA THR A 278 4.77 -16.92 28.00
C THR A 278 6.07 -16.74 28.75
N ASP A 279 6.60 -17.82 29.32
CA ASP A 279 7.91 -17.80 29.96
C ASP A 279 9.01 -18.07 28.91
N THR A 280 10.26 -18.16 29.38
CA THR A 280 11.49 -18.36 28.61
C THR A 280 11.50 -19.63 27.76
N ASP A 281 10.66 -20.62 28.08
CA ASP A 281 10.54 -21.91 27.39
C ASP A 281 9.58 -21.92 26.19
N LEU A 282 8.76 -20.88 26.02
CA LEU A 282 7.76 -20.80 24.94
C LEU A 282 7.83 -19.51 24.11
N THR A 283 8.52 -18.48 24.62
CA THR A 283 8.58 -17.17 23.95
C THR A 283 9.26 -17.29 22.58
N MET A 284 10.33 -18.08 22.47
CA MET A 284 11.06 -18.26 21.20
C MET A 284 10.24 -19.06 20.19
N GLU A 285 9.56 -20.12 20.61
CA GLU A 285 8.71 -20.97 19.79
C GLU A 285 7.53 -20.17 19.22
N GLY A 286 6.92 -19.32 20.04
CA GLY A 286 5.85 -18.43 19.62
C GLY A 286 6.30 -17.42 18.56
N GLU A 287 7.50 -16.85 18.71
CA GLU A 287 8.07 -15.91 17.74
C GLU A 287 8.45 -16.61 16.43
N ILE A 288 9.07 -17.79 16.49
CA ILE A 288 9.42 -18.58 15.29
C ILE A 288 8.17 -18.95 14.51
N ALA A 289 7.07 -19.29 15.18
CA ALA A 289 5.81 -19.58 14.50
C ALA A 289 5.28 -18.36 13.71
N GLN A 290 5.47 -17.14 14.22
CA GLN A 290 5.12 -15.90 13.52
C GLN A 290 6.08 -15.62 12.35
N ASP A 291 7.39 -15.78 12.54
CA ASP A 291 8.39 -15.62 11.47
C ASP A 291 8.12 -16.58 10.30
N MET A 292 7.76 -17.83 10.61
CA MET A 292 7.40 -18.81 9.58
C MET A 292 6.19 -18.36 8.76
N ALA A 293 5.15 -17.80 9.39
CA ALA A 293 4.00 -17.24 8.69
C ALA A 293 4.39 -16.03 7.82
N TYR A 294 5.23 -15.14 8.37
CA TYR A 294 5.70 -13.94 7.68
C TYR A 294 6.46 -14.25 6.37
N ARG A 295 7.21 -15.35 6.33
CA ARG A 295 7.92 -15.82 5.12
C ARG A 295 7.01 -16.17 3.95
N PHE A 296 5.73 -16.45 4.19
CA PHE A 296 4.78 -16.76 3.12
C PHE A 296 4.23 -15.51 2.40
N PHE A 297 4.36 -14.30 2.99
CA PHE A 297 3.81 -13.07 2.42
C PHE A 297 4.25 -12.86 0.97
N LYS A 298 5.56 -12.89 0.70
CA LYS A 298 6.09 -12.65 -0.66
C LYS A 298 5.43 -13.54 -1.70
N LYS A 299 5.42 -14.85 -1.45
CA LYS A 299 4.87 -15.84 -2.39
C LYS A 299 3.36 -15.66 -2.56
N ALA A 300 2.63 -15.39 -1.48
CA ALA A 300 1.19 -15.18 -1.55
C ALA A 300 0.80 -13.87 -2.24
N PHE A 301 1.56 -12.79 -2.07
CA PHE A 301 1.34 -11.55 -2.82
C PHE A 301 1.58 -11.75 -4.32
N ILE A 302 2.65 -12.44 -4.71
CA ILE A 302 2.90 -12.80 -6.11
C ILE A 302 1.71 -13.58 -6.67
N ALA A 303 1.29 -14.65 -5.99
CA ALA A 303 0.17 -15.47 -6.46
C ALA A 303 -1.15 -14.68 -6.51
N ALA A 304 -1.46 -13.88 -5.50
CA ALA A 304 -2.67 -13.06 -5.48
C ALA A 304 -2.68 -12.01 -6.60
N MET A 305 -1.55 -11.36 -6.86
CA MET A 305 -1.40 -10.43 -7.98
C MET A 305 -1.50 -11.15 -9.33
N ASP A 306 -0.93 -12.34 -9.49
CA ASP A 306 -1.04 -13.10 -10.74
C ASP A 306 -2.48 -13.57 -11.01
N VAL A 307 -3.23 -13.99 -9.98
CA VAL A 307 -4.67 -14.27 -10.10
C VAL A 307 -5.44 -13.02 -10.51
N ALA A 308 -5.19 -11.88 -9.85
CA ALA A 308 -5.82 -10.62 -10.20
C ALA A 308 -5.52 -10.21 -11.65
N ASN A 309 -4.26 -10.37 -12.08
CA ASN A 309 -3.82 -10.08 -13.45
C ASN A 309 -4.56 -10.93 -14.49
N GLN A 310 -4.72 -12.23 -14.24
CA GLN A 310 -5.47 -13.11 -15.14
C GLN A 310 -6.96 -12.72 -15.22
N ILE A 311 -7.58 -12.34 -14.10
CA ILE A 311 -9.00 -12.00 -14.05
C ILE A 311 -9.25 -10.61 -14.65
N LEU A 312 -8.46 -9.60 -14.29
CA LEU A 312 -8.70 -8.19 -14.61
C LEU A 312 -7.93 -7.67 -15.82
N ASP A 313 -7.06 -8.50 -16.41
CA ASP A 313 -6.15 -8.10 -17.49
C ASP A 313 -5.26 -6.92 -17.06
N THR A 314 -4.59 -7.11 -15.93
CA THR A 314 -3.66 -6.13 -15.32
C THR A 314 -2.24 -6.71 -15.24
N ASN A 315 -1.29 -5.92 -14.75
CA ASN A 315 0.10 -6.35 -14.57
C ASN A 315 0.69 -5.91 -13.22
N LEU A 316 -0.05 -6.17 -12.13
CA LEU A 316 0.43 -5.96 -10.77
C LEU A 316 1.62 -6.87 -10.49
N LYS A 317 2.65 -6.32 -9.84
CA LYS A 317 3.87 -7.03 -9.44
C LYS A 317 4.28 -6.62 -8.04
N VAL A 318 5.03 -7.45 -7.34
CA VAL A 318 5.59 -7.07 -6.03
C VAL A 318 6.74 -6.06 -6.15
N VAL A 319 7.45 -6.09 -7.29
CA VAL A 319 8.45 -5.11 -7.71
C VAL A 319 8.21 -4.80 -9.19
N GLU A 320 7.95 -3.54 -9.49
CA GLU A 320 7.79 -3.05 -10.85
C GLU A 320 9.15 -2.75 -11.47
N CYS A 321 9.39 -3.30 -12.67
CA CYS A 321 10.60 -3.10 -13.46
C CYS A 321 10.31 -2.26 -14.71
N TYR A 322 10.68 -0.99 -14.60
CA TYR A 322 10.64 0.10 -15.57
C TYR A 322 11.72 0.08 -16.68
N ARG A 323 11.61 -0.60 -17.83
CA ARG A 323 12.68 -0.62 -18.87
C ARG A 323 14.07 -1.00 -18.35
N THR A 324 14.17 -2.11 -17.62
CA THR A 324 15.42 -2.52 -16.94
C THR A 324 16.21 -3.59 -17.70
N GLU A 325 15.65 -4.13 -18.80
CA GLU A 325 16.18 -5.25 -19.57
C GLU A 325 17.54 -4.96 -20.21
N ASP A 326 17.84 -3.70 -20.51
CA ASP A 326 19.09 -3.24 -21.12
C ASP A 326 19.66 -1.99 -20.44
N ALA A 327 19.14 -1.60 -19.27
CA ALA A 327 19.49 -0.35 -18.61
C ALA A 327 20.93 -0.34 -18.04
N ASP A 328 21.73 0.65 -18.44
CA ASP A 328 23.04 0.94 -17.83
C ASP A 328 22.89 1.73 -16.51
N MET A 329 21.78 2.45 -16.35
CA MET A 329 21.47 3.28 -15.19
C MET A 329 20.08 2.94 -14.67
N VAL A 330 19.94 2.63 -13.38
CA VAL A 330 18.64 2.33 -12.76
C VAL A 330 18.34 3.24 -11.57
N MET A 331 17.18 3.88 -11.58
CA MET A 331 16.64 4.60 -10.42
C MET A 331 15.74 3.67 -9.61
N VAL A 332 15.90 3.62 -8.29
CA VAL A 332 15.03 2.88 -7.36
C VAL A 332 14.27 3.88 -6.52
N ILE A 333 12.94 3.78 -6.47
CA ILE A 333 12.09 4.77 -5.79
C ILE A 333 10.79 4.11 -5.30
N LEU A 334 10.18 4.65 -4.24
CA LEU A 334 8.87 4.25 -3.73
C LEU A 334 7.78 5.27 -4.09
N GLY A 335 6.55 4.80 -4.19
CA GLY A 335 5.35 5.63 -4.26
C GLY A 335 5.25 6.50 -5.51
N SER A 336 4.56 7.64 -5.37
CA SER A 336 4.15 8.51 -6.48
C SER A 336 5.28 9.13 -7.28
N GLY A 337 6.48 9.27 -6.70
CA GLY A 337 7.64 9.82 -7.40
C GLY A 337 8.07 8.97 -8.60
N ALA A 338 7.64 7.71 -8.64
CA ALA A 338 7.92 6.79 -9.73
C ALA A 338 7.37 7.23 -11.09
N GLY A 339 6.21 7.89 -11.14
CA GLY A 339 5.63 8.36 -12.40
C GLY A 339 6.57 9.33 -13.12
N VAL A 340 7.02 10.35 -12.40
CA VAL A 340 7.95 11.38 -12.91
C VAL A 340 9.25 10.75 -13.44
N VAL A 341 9.86 9.82 -12.70
CA VAL A 341 11.12 9.21 -13.15
C VAL A 341 10.95 8.26 -14.33
N LYS A 342 9.78 7.63 -14.52
CA LYS A 342 9.48 6.82 -15.71
C LYS A 342 9.38 7.70 -16.96
N ASP A 343 8.69 8.83 -16.87
CA ASP A 343 8.63 9.79 -17.97
C ASP A 343 10.01 10.33 -18.35
N LEU A 344 10.86 10.59 -17.35
CA LEU A 344 12.23 11.02 -17.60
C LEU A 344 13.10 9.91 -18.18
N ALA A 345 12.92 8.67 -17.75
CA ALA A 345 13.60 7.53 -18.35
C ALA A 345 13.27 7.43 -19.84
N ASP A 346 11.99 7.58 -20.21
CA ASP A 346 11.56 7.60 -21.60
C ASP A 346 12.16 8.74 -22.40
N TYR A 347 12.11 9.95 -21.85
CA TYR A 347 12.66 11.15 -22.48
C TYR A 347 14.15 11.01 -22.78
N TYR A 348 14.99 10.59 -21.80
CA TYR A 348 16.43 10.45 -22.02
C TYR A 348 16.79 9.30 -22.96
N ARG A 349 16.00 8.22 -22.96
CA ARG A 349 16.16 7.13 -23.92
C ARG A 349 15.88 7.60 -25.35
N GLN A 350 14.84 8.41 -25.56
CA GLN A 350 14.45 8.91 -26.87
C GLN A 350 15.36 10.03 -27.38
N SER A 351 15.69 10.99 -26.51
CA SER A 351 16.44 12.19 -26.89
C SER A 351 17.96 11.99 -26.93
N ARG A 352 18.51 11.18 -26.02
CA ARG A 352 19.97 10.99 -25.87
C ARG A 352 20.45 9.55 -26.03
N GLY A 353 19.54 8.58 -26.15
CA GLY A 353 19.90 7.16 -26.24
C GLY A 353 20.45 6.58 -24.93
N TRP A 354 20.32 7.28 -23.81
CA TRP A 354 20.82 6.82 -22.52
C TRP A 354 19.92 5.74 -21.94
N LYS A 355 20.49 4.59 -21.60
CA LYS A 355 19.72 3.43 -21.15
C LYS A 355 19.34 3.53 -19.68
N VAL A 356 18.32 4.33 -19.40
CA VAL A 356 17.76 4.55 -18.06
C VAL A 356 16.60 3.59 -17.79
N GLY A 357 16.59 2.96 -16.62
CA GLY A 357 15.48 2.15 -16.12
C GLY A 357 15.04 2.60 -14.72
N VAL A 358 13.89 2.11 -14.28
CA VAL A 358 13.28 2.41 -12.97
C VAL A 358 12.90 1.11 -12.28
N VAL A 359 13.15 0.99 -10.98
CA VAL A 359 12.66 -0.11 -10.15
C VAL A 359 11.83 0.47 -9.02
N ARG A 360 10.62 -0.05 -8.85
CA ARG A 360 9.72 0.38 -7.77
C ARG A 360 9.23 -0.82 -6.98
N PRO A 361 9.68 -1.00 -5.73
CA PRO A 361 9.03 -1.94 -4.83
C PRO A 361 7.58 -1.50 -4.58
N ILE A 362 6.63 -2.40 -4.87
CA ILE A 362 5.22 -2.25 -4.48
C ILE A 362 5.03 -2.92 -3.14
N LEU A 363 5.51 -4.16 -2.97
CA LEU A 363 5.69 -4.78 -1.66
C LEU A 363 7.03 -4.32 -1.09
N PHE A 364 6.98 -3.28 -0.25
CA PHE A 364 8.17 -2.74 0.40
C PHE A 364 8.65 -3.64 1.55
N ASN A 365 7.71 -4.20 2.32
CA ASN A 365 8.01 -5.07 3.46
C ASN A 365 7.06 -6.29 3.45
N PRO A 366 7.56 -7.54 3.52
CA PRO A 366 8.97 -7.93 3.46
C PRO A 366 9.63 -7.54 2.13
N PRO A 367 10.93 -7.18 2.12
CA PRO A 367 11.64 -6.87 0.88
C PRO A 367 11.70 -8.07 -0.07
N CYS A 368 11.40 -7.80 -1.34
CA CYS A 368 11.49 -8.79 -2.41
C CYS A 368 12.90 -8.81 -3.01
N TYR A 369 13.90 -9.26 -2.26
CA TYR A 369 15.30 -9.09 -2.63
C TYR A 369 15.69 -9.72 -3.98
N GLU A 370 15.12 -10.88 -4.32
CA GLU A 370 15.40 -11.55 -5.61
C GLU A 370 14.85 -10.72 -6.78
N GLU A 371 13.64 -10.18 -6.62
CA GLU A 371 12.95 -9.34 -7.59
C GLU A 371 13.62 -7.96 -7.70
N LEU A 372 14.12 -7.41 -6.59
CA LEU A 372 14.92 -6.19 -6.58
C LEU A 372 16.25 -6.39 -7.32
N ALA A 373 16.96 -7.48 -7.02
CA ALA A 373 18.21 -7.83 -7.71
C ALA A 373 17.97 -7.99 -9.21
N TYR A 374 16.89 -8.68 -9.60
CA TYR A 374 16.46 -8.79 -10.99
C TYR A 374 16.19 -7.43 -11.62
N GLY A 375 15.46 -6.55 -10.92
CA GLY A 375 15.12 -5.23 -11.43
C GLY A 375 16.34 -4.37 -11.74
N VAL A 376 17.40 -4.49 -10.93
CA VAL A 376 18.61 -3.68 -11.13
C VAL A 376 19.65 -4.36 -12.01
N ARG A 377 19.40 -5.52 -12.61
CA ARG A 377 20.43 -6.49 -13.07
C ARG A 377 21.50 -6.06 -14.08
N ASN A 378 21.21 -5.08 -14.92
CA ASN A 378 22.15 -4.64 -15.96
C ASN A 378 22.83 -3.30 -15.61
N ALA A 379 22.45 -2.70 -14.48
CA ALA A 379 22.88 -1.38 -14.11
C ALA A 379 24.38 -1.37 -13.80
N LYS A 380 25.06 -0.33 -14.27
CA LYS A 380 26.40 0.05 -13.82
C LYS A 380 26.34 1.14 -12.76
N VAL A 381 25.26 1.92 -12.77
CA VAL A 381 24.96 2.95 -11.76
C VAL A 381 23.53 2.76 -11.28
N ILE A 382 23.35 2.65 -9.97
CA ILE A 382 22.03 2.59 -9.33
C ILE A 382 21.90 3.82 -8.44
N THR A 383 20.79 4.55 -8.58
CA THR A 383 20.43 5.64 -7.66
C THR A 383 19.20 5.25 -6.87
N VAL A 384 19.31 5.25 -5.55
CA VAL A 384 18.16 5.02 -4.66
C VAL A 384 17.63 6.37 -4.16
N LEU A 385 16.37 6.66 -4.47
CA LEU A 385 15.68 7.88 -4.07
C LEU A 385 14.74 7.60 -2.90
N GLU A 386 15.00 8.22 -1.74
CA GLU A 386 14.16 8.09 -0.55
C GLU A 386 13.42 9.38 -0.22
N ARG A 387 12.12 9.27 0.05
CA ARG A 387 11.32 10.38 0.60
C ARG A 387 11.41 10.44 2.12
N ALA A 388 12.63 10.33 2.63
CA ALA A 388 12.96 10.34 4.04
C ALA A 388 14.34 10.99 4.26
N GLY A 389 14.38 12.08 5.02
CA GLY A 389 15.63 12.76 5.33
C GLY A 389 16.41 12.05 6.44
N LYS A 390 17.34 11.16 6.09
CA LYS A 390 18.34 10.58 7.00
C LYS A 390 19.68 10.41 6.28
N THR A 391 20.77 10.91 6.88
CA THR A 391 22.14 10.74 6.34
C THR A 391 22.67 9.31 6.54
N HIS A 392 22.10 8.55 7.48
CA HIS A 392 22.45 7.17 7.78
C HIS A 392 21.16 6.38 8.07
N ASN A 393 21.20 5.05 7.85
CA ASN A 393 20.04 4.15 8.01
C ASN A 393 18.94 4.39 6.95
N GLN A 394 19.36 4.55 5.70
CA GLN A 394 18.51 4.56 4.52
C GLN A 394 17.92 3.16 4.31
N LEU A 395 16.61 3.00 4.42
CA LEU A 395 15.99 1.69 4.48
C LEU A 395 15.95 1.02 3.10
N LEU A 396 15.51 1.75 2.08
CA LEU A 396 15.45 1.25 0.72
C LEU A 396 16.85 1.03 0.12
N LEU A 397 17.81 1.90 0.46
CA LEU A 397 19.20 1.71 0.04
C LEU A 397 19.78 0.44 0.64
N ALA A 398 19.58 0.21 1.95
CA ALA A 398 20.00 -1.02 2.60
C ALA A 398 19.35 -2.27 1.98
N ASP A 399 18.09 -2.18 1.53
CA ASP A 399 17.41 -3.27 0.83
C ASP A 399 18.04 -3.57 -0.53
N ILE A 400 18.45 -2.54 -1.28
CA ILE A 400 19.18 -2.71 -2.54
C ILE A 400 20.58 -3.29 -2.30
N GLU A 401 21.30 -2.82 -1.27
CA GLU A 401 22.58 -3.40 -0.89
C GLU A 401 22.44 -4.89 -0.52
N ALA A 402 21.42 -5.25 0.25
CA ALA A 402 21.12 -6.64 0.59
C ALA A 402 20.75 -7.48 -0.65
N ALA A 403 19.94 -6.94 -1.57
CA ALA A 403 19.59 -7.60 -2.83
C ALA A 403 20.84 -7.91 -3.68
N LEU A 404 21.78 -6.97 -3.78
CA LEU A 404 23.04 -7.19 -4.48
C LEU A 404 23.91 -8.27 -3.81
N GLN A 405 23.94 -8.32 -2.47
CA GLN A 405 24.63 -9.40 -1.76
C GLN A 405 23.99 -10.77 -1.99
N ILE A 406 22.67 -10.84 -2.09
CA ILE A 406 21.94 -12.08 -2.42
C ILE A 406 22.31 -12.54 -3.83
N SER A 407 22.31 -11.63 -4.81
CA SER A 407 22.79 -11.92 -6.18
C SER A 407 24.23 -12.46 -6.19
N HIS A 408 25.14 -11.82 -5.46
CA HIS A 408 26.55 -12.26 -5.39
C HIS A 408 26.68 -13.65 -4.77
N ARG A 409 25.92 -13.93 -3.69
CA ARG A 409 25.89 -15.24 -3.04
C ARG A 409 25.37 -16.32 -3.99
N ALA A 410 24.26 -16.05 -4.68
CA ALA A 410 23.71 -16.97 -5.68
C ALA A 410 24.75 -17.35 -6.72
N GLY A 411 25.56 -16.38 -7.17
CA GLY A 411 26.68 -16.66 -8.07
C GLY A 411 27.77 -17.56 -7.51
N ARG A 412 28.10 -17.45 -6.22
CA ARG A 412 29.06 -18.35 -5.56
C ARG A 412 28.50 -19.76 -5.36
N GLU A 413 27.19 -19.87 -5.15
CA GLU A 413 26.48 -21.14 -4.99
C GLU A 413 26.16 -21.83 -6.33
N GLY A 414 26.51 -21.23 -7.47
CA GLY A 414 26.25 -21.79 -8.79
C GLY A 414 24.79 -21.72 -9.23
N ARG A 415 23.96 -20.86 -8.61
CA ARG A 415 22.58 -20.60 -9.03
C ARG A 415 22.57 -19.55 -10.13
N GLU A 416 22.84 -19.99 -11.36
CA GLU A 416 22.95 -19.10 -12.53
C GLU A 416 21.68 -18.25 -12.73
N GLU A 417 20.51 -18.79 -12.40
CA GLU A 417 19.21 -18.11 -12.51
C GLU A 417 19.06 -16.89 -11.60
N HIS A 418 19.87 -16.81 -10.53
CA HIS A 418 19.85 -15.72 -9.55
C HIS A 418 21.16 -14.91 -9.50
N ARG A 419 22.20 -15.36 -10.23
CA ARG A 419 23.47 -14.65 -10.35
C ARG A 419 23.34 -13.55 -11.38
N ILE A 420 23.33 -12.32 -10.90
CA ILE A 420 23.19 -11.15 -11.75
C ILE A 420 24.50 -10.33 -11.77
N TYR A 421 25.08 -10.13 -10.59
CA TYR A 421 26.36 -9.46 -10.39
C TYR A 421 27.39 -10.41 -9.78
N GLY A 422 28.61 -10.36 -10.30
CA GLY A 422 29.80 -10.92 -9.68
C GLY A 422 30.60 -9.87 -8.87
N ARG A 423 31.88 -10.15 -8.64
CA ARG A 423 32.76 -9.28 -7.85
C ARG A 423 33.23 -8.04 -8.63
N ASP A 424 33.48 -8.19 -9.92
CA ASP A 424 34.18 -7.21 -10.74
C ASP A 424 33.24 -6.29 -11.54
N ASP A 425 31.93 -6.57 -11.47
CA ASP A 425 30.84 -5.95 -12.20
C ASP A 425 29.77 -5.36 -11.26
N MET A 426 30.08 -5.19 -9.98
CA MET A 426 29.19 -4.53 -9.01
C MET A 426 28.88 -3.08 -9.42
N PRO A 427 27.61 -2.66 -9.37
CA PRO A 427 27.21 -1.31 -9.73
C PRO A 427 27.70 -0.28 -8.72
N THR A 428 27.90 0.95 -9.19
CA THR A 428 28.08 2.10 -8.30
C THR A 428 26.74 2.53 -7.72
N LEU A 429 26.63 2.54 -6.40
CA LEU A 429 25.44 3.05 -5.69
C LEU A 429 25.55 4.55 -5.43
N LEU A 430 24.46 5.25 -5.70
CA LEU A 430 24.19 6.64 -5.34
C LEU A 430 22.87 6.69 -4.54
N HIS A 431 22.71 7.72 -3.73
CA HIS A 431 21.55 7.92 -2.89
C HIS A 431 21.11 9.39 -2.92
N GLY A 432 19.80 9.60 -3.03
CA GLY A 432 19.21 10.93 -3.07
C GLY A 432 17.99 11.04 -2.17
N VAL A 433 17.87 12.16 -1.47
CA VAL A 433 16.63 12.53 -0.78
C VAL A 433 15.80 13.45 -1.67
N TYR A 434 14.52 13.14 -1.81
CA TYR A 434 13.58 13.89 -2.66
C TYR A 434 12.24 14.08 -1.94
N GLY A 435 11.43 15.04 -2.41
CA GLY A 435 9.98 15.08 -2.13
C GLY A 435 9.54 15.22 -0.66
N LEU A 436 10.47 15.41 0.28
CA LEU A 436 10.18 15.38 1.72
C LEU A 436 9.28 16.54 2.12
N GLY A 437 8.20 16.25 2.85
CA GLY A 437 7.21 17.25 3.23
C GLY A 437 6.42 17.78 2.03
N SER A 438 6.12 16.93 1.03
CA SER A 438 5.54 17.31 -0.26
C SER A 438 6.29 18.45 -0.95
N LYS A 439 7.61 18.55 -0.73
CA LYS A 439 8.45 19.41 -1.55
C LYS A 439 8.33 18.93 -3.00
N ASP A 440 8.25 19.87 -3.92
CA ASP A 440 8.10 19.54 -5.34
C ASP A 440 9.24 18.64 -5.82
N PHE A 441 8.88 17.61 -6.59
CA PHE A 441 9.81 16.74 -7.29
C PHE A 441 9.30 16.59 -8.72
N ASN A 442 9.70 17.53 -9.56
CA ASN A 442 9.21 17.66 -10.92
C ASN A 442 10.21 17.07 -11.95
N LYS A 443 9.91 17.24 -13.23
CA LYS A 443 10.75 16.76 -14.33
C LYS A 443 12.18 17.30 -14.33
N TYR A 444 12.38 18.55 -13.91
CA TYR A 444 13.70 19.18 -13.88
C TYR A 444 14.58 18.63 -12.75
N ASP A 445 13.95 18.34 -11.62
CA ASP A 445 14.55 17.66 -10.47
C ASP A 445 14.95 16.23 -10.82
N ALA A 446 14.02 15.46 -11.40
CA ALA A 446 14.29 14.10 -11.88
C ALA A 446 15.37 14.07 -12.98
N ALA A 447 15.38 15.05 -13.88
CA ALA A 447 16.43 15.19 -14.88
C ALA A 447 17.81 15.43 -14.28
N ALA A 448 17.89 16.20 -13.18
CA ALA A 448 19.15 16.40 -12.47
C ALA A 448 19.70 15.09 -11.90
N VAL A 449 18.82 14.19 -11.43
CA VAL A 449 19.21 12.85 -11.00
C VAL A 449 19.82 12.04 -12.13
N VAL A 450 19.16 12.00 -13.30
CA VAL A 450 19.66 11.26 -14.47
C VAL A 450 21.00 11.80 -14.96
N GLU A 451 21.18 13.11 -15.02
CA GLU A 451 22.46 13.74 -15.40
C GLU A 451 23.57 13.44 -14.39
N ASN A 452 23.26 13.40 -13.08
CA ASN A 452 24.20 12.97 -12.04
C ASN A 452 24.61 11.49 -12.21
N MET A 453 23.67 10.62 -12.57
CA MET A 453 23.95 9.22 -12.88
C MET A 453 24.84 9.08 -14.11
N GLN A 454 24.57 9.85 -15.17
CA GLN A 454 25.38 9.84 -16.38
C GLN A 454 26.81 10.31 -16.10
N ALA A 455 26.99 11.38 -15.34
CA ALA A 455 28.31 11.85 -14.92
C ALA A 455 29.08 10.79 -14.11
N CYS A 456 28.37 10.03 -13.27
CA CYS A 456 28.94 8.88 -12.55
C CYS A 456 29.34 7.75 -13.52
N LEU A 457 28.47 7.40 -14.48
CA LEU A 457 28.70 6.34 -15.47
C LEU A 457 29.92 6.64 -16.35
N GLU A 458 30.12 7.90 -16.74
CA GLU A 458 31.27 8.37 -17.52
C GLU A 458 32.56 8.52 -16.71
N GLY A 459 32.51 8.29 -15.39
CA GLY A 459 33.68 8.38 -14.51
C GLY A 459 34.18 9.81 -14.28
N LYS A 460 33.33 10.83 -14.49
CA LYS A 460 33.66 12.25 -14.31
C LYS A 460 33.74 12.63 -12.82
N ARG A 461 34.80 12.16 -12.15
CA ARG A 461 35.04 12.42 -10.71
C ARG A 461 34.97 13.92 -10.41
N GLY A 462 34.21 14.28 -9.37
CA GLY A 462 33.97 15.66 -8.96
C GLY A 462 32.81 16.36 -9.68
N GLN A 463 32.17 15.70 -10.66
CA GLN A 463 30.98 16.22 -11.37
C GLN A 463 29.69 15.48 -10.98
N PHE A 464 29.76 14.52 -10.06
CA PHE A 464 28.61 13.83 -9.50
C PHE A 464 28.69 13.76 -7.97
N HIS A 465 27.53 13.65 -7.34
CA HIS A 465 27.38 13.42 -5.91
C HIS A 465 26.92 11.99 -5.66
N ARG A 466 27.51 11.35 -4.64
CA ARG A 466 27.09 10.02 -4.16
C ARG A 466 25.85 10.13 -3.29
N ASP A 467 25.89 11.03 -2.34
CA ASP A 467 24.76 11.42 -1.51
C ASP A 467 24.34 12.83 -1.89
N PHE A 468 23.06 13.01 -2.19
CA PHE A 468 22.55 14.29 -2.63
C PHE A 468 21.11 14.58 -2.21
N TYR A 469 20.70 15.83 -2.40
CA TYR A 469 19.34 16.32 -2.21
C TYR A 469 18.80 16.87 -3.53
N VAL A 470 17.49 16.75 -3.74
CA VAL A 470 16.81 17.27 -4.94
C VAL A 470 15.62 18.13 -4.53
N GLY A 471 15.31 19.19 -5.30
CA GLY A 471 14.21 20.13 -5.01
C GLY A 471 14.55 21.18 -3.95
N VAL A 472 15.81 21.27 -3.50
CA VAL A 472 16.29 22.25 -2.51
C VAL A 472 17.60 22.89 -2.96
N GLU A 473 17.91 24.06 -2.41
CA GLU A 473 19.21 24.70 -2.59
C GLU A 473 20.08 24.47 -1.34
N GLY A 474 21.32 24.04 -1.55
CA GLY A 474 22.26 23.82 -0.47
C GLY A 474 23.45 22.95 -0.86
N PRO A 475 24.31 22.61 0.13
CA PRO A 475 25.37 21.63 -0.06
C PRO A 475 24.81 20.31 -0.56
N TYR A 476 25.55 19.63 -1.44
CA TYR A 476 25.16 18.32 -2.00
C TYR A 476 23.79 18.33 -2.71
N SER A 477 23.26 19.49 -3.09
CA SER A 477 21.99 19.58 -3.81
C SER A 477 22.23 19.56 -5.32
N LEU A 478 21.47 18.73 -6.03
CA LEU A 478 21.49 18.73 -7.49
C LEU A 478 20.70 19.93 -8.01
N ARG A 479 21.30 20.67 -8.95
CA ARG A 479 20.61 21.80 -9.58
C ARG A 479 19.60 21.28 -10.61
N PRO A 480 18.35 21.76 -10.59
CA PRO A 480 17.34 21.38 -11.58
C PRO A 480 17.84 21.58 -13.00
N GLN A 481 17.58 20.60 -13.87
CA GLN A 481 18.04 20.61 -15.26
C GLN A 481 16.92 21.07 -16.17
N VAL A 482 17.16 22.13 -16.94
CA VAL A 482 16.19 22.65 -17.91
C VAL A 482 16.12 21.71 -19.11
N LEU A 483 14.89 21.32 -19.47
CA LEU A 483 14.63 20.44 -20.61
C LEU A 483 13.90 21.22 -21.70
N THR A 484 14.64 21.81 -22.65
CA THR A 484 14.06 22.64 -23.71
C THR A 484 13.20 21.84 -24.69
N ASP A 485 13.55 20.58 -24.89
CA ASP A 485 12.98 19.72 -25.93
C ASP A 485 12.05 18.65 -25.33
N TYR A 486 11.66 18.79 -24.05
CA TYR A 486 10.75 17.86 -23.39
C TYR A 486 9.34 18.01 -23.99
N PRO A 487 8.75 16.93 -24.54
CA PRO A 487 7.42 17.01 -25.10
C PRO A 487 6.39 17.14 -23.97
N GLU A 488 5.74 18.29 -23.86
CA GLU A 488 4.58 18.46 -22.99
C GLU A 488 3.43 17.62 -23.54
N ARG A 489 2.99 16.61 -22.76
CA ARG A 489 1.90 15.71 -23.14
C ARG A 489 0.55 16.16 -22.61
N GLU A 490 0.55 17.15 -21.73
CA GLU A 490 -0.61 17.57 -20.95
C GLU A 490 -0.82 19.08 -21.09
N MET A 491 -2.08 19.49 -21.02
CA MET A 491 -2.45 20.89 -20.89
C MET A 491 -2.51 21.23 -19.39
N GLY A 492 -1.52 21.98 -18.91
CA GLY A 492 -1.53 22.51 -17.55
C GLY A 492 -2.38 23.76 -17.43
N MET A 493 -3.27 23.81 -16.43
CA MET A 493 -4.01 25.01 -16.05
C MET A 493 -3.71 25.36 -14.60
N THR A 494 -3.33 26.61 -14.33
CA THR A 494 -3.14 27.11 -12.97
C THR A 494 -4.17 28.18 -12.66
N PHE A 495 -4.88 27.98 -11.56
CA PHE A 495 -5.87 28.94 -11.05
C PHE A 495 -5.33 29.60 -9.80
N VAL A 496 -5.32 30.94 -9.79
CA VAL A 496 -4.94 31.74 -8.62
C VAL A 496 -6.21 32.35 -8.07
N GLY A 497 -6.54 32.01 -6.83
CA GLY A 497 -7.75 32.49 -6.15
C GLY A 497 -7.48 32.88 -4.71
N ILE A 498 -8.40 33.63 -4.10
CA ILE A 498 -8.37 33.92 -2.67
C ILE A 498 -9.10 32.80 -1.92
N GLY A 499 -8.65 32.50 -0.70
CA GLY A 499 -9.27 31.49 0.15
C GLY A 499 -10.77 31.75 0.31
N ALA A 500 -11.57 30.68 0.17
CA ALA A 500 -13.03 30.68 0.26
C ALA A 500 -13.82 31.39 -0.87
N GLU A 501 -13.20 31.73 -2.00
CA GLU A 501 -13.92 32.26 -3.20
C GLU A 501 -14.56 31.18 -4.08
N GLY A 502 -14.43 29.90 -3.72
CA GLY A 502 -14.96 28.78 -4.49
C GLY A 502 -14.09 28.33 -5.67
N VAL A 503 -12.90 28.92 -5.87
CA VAL A 503 -11.98 28.55 -6.97
C VAL A 503 -11.60 27.07 -6.94
N LYS A 504 -11.31 26.49 -5.77
CA LYS A 504 -11.03 25.06 -5.61
C LYS A 504 -12.20 24.19 -6.07
N THR A 505 -13.41 24.49 -5.58
CA THR A 505 -14.62 23.75 -5.93
C THR A 505 -14.96 23.87 -7.41
N ALA A 506 -14.76 25.05 -8.00
CA ALA A 506 -14.94 25.27 -9.43
C ALA A 506 -13.94 24.45 -10.25
N LEU A 507 -12.68 24.34 -9.80
CA LEU A 507 -11.66 23.51 -10.44
C LEU A 507 -12.02 22.02 -10.39
N GLU A 508 -12.39 21.50 -9.22
CA GLU A 508 -12.83 20.11 -9.07
C GLU A 508 -14.05 19.83 -9.94
N THR A 509 -15.03 20.74 -9.97
CA THR A 509 -16.22 20.61 -10.84
C THR A 509 -15.83 20.63 -12.32
N ALA A 510 -14.91 21.50 -12.73
CA ALA A 510 -14.42 21.55 -14.10
C ALA A 510 -13.71 20.24 -14.48
N ALA A 511 -12.90 19.68 -13.59
CA ALA A 511 -12.26 18.38 -13.77
C ALA A 511 -13.29 17.27 -14.03
N TYR A 512 -14.38 17.20 -13.25
CA TYR A 512 -15.48 16.27 -13.49
C TYR A 512 -16.18 16.49 -14.84
N ILE A 513 -16.43 17.75 -15.21
CA ILE A 513 -17.04 18.08 -16.52
C ILE A 513 -16.14 17.64 -17.67
N TYR A 514 -14.83 17.90 -17.59
CA TYR A 514 -13.88 17.49 -18.61
C TYR A 514 -13.73 15.97 -18.70
N ALA A 515 -13.74 15.27 -17.55
CA ALA A 515 -13.70 13.81 -17.53
C ALA A 515 -14.96 13.19 -18.16
N ALA A 516 -16.14 13.82 -18.01
CA ALA A 516 -17.40 13.37 -18.59
C ALA A 516 -17.55 13.72 -20.08
N ASP A 517 -16.90 14.79 -20.57
CA ASP A 517 -16.98 15.22 -21.97
C ASP A 517 -16.16 14.31 -22.89
N SER A 518 -16.84 13.29 -23.42
CA SER A 518 -16.30 12.30 -24.36
C SER A 518 -16.01 12.84 -25.78
N GLY A 519 -16.30 14.11 -26.08
CA GLY A 519 -16.37 14.63 -27.45
C GLY A 519 -15.04 14.80 -28.19
N ASN A 520 -13.93 15.03 -27.49
CA ASN A 520 -12.65 15.43 -28.10
C ASN A 520 -11.48 14.44 -27.88
N GLY A 521 -11.72 13.30 -27.22
CA GLY A 521 -10.71 12.24 -27.05
C GLY A 521 -9.70 12.43 -25.91
N CYS A 522 -9.72 13.54 -25.18
CA CYS A 522 -8.91 13.73 -23.96
C CYS A 522 -9.68 13.21 -22.74
N LYS A 523 -9.38 11.99 -22.30
CA LYS A 523 -10.12 11.27 -21.23
C LYS A 523 -9.41 11.25 -19.87
N TYR A 524 -8.28 11.93 -19.74
CA TYR A 524 -7.43 11.80 -18.56
C TYR A 524 -7.24 13.15 -17.89
N VAL A 525 -7.63 13.22 -16.63
CA VAL A 525 -7.50 14.32 -15.69
C VAL A 525 -6.64 13.79 -14.54
N GLN A 526 -5.65 14.60 -14.18
CA GLN A 526 -4.71 14.35 -13.09
C GLN A 526 -4.51 15.64 -12.30
#